data_AF-A0A965PFA1-F1
#
_entry.id   AF-A0A965PFA1-F1
#
_cell.length_a   1.000
_cell.length_b   1.000
_cell.length_c   1.000
_cell.angle_alpha   90.00
_cell.angle_beta   90.00
_cell.angle_gamma   90.00
#
_symmetry.space_group_name_H-M   'P 1'
#
loop_
_entity.id
_entity.type
_entity.pdbx_description
1 polymer ?
#
loop_
_entity_poly.entity_id
_entity_poly.type
_entity_poly.pdbx_seq_one_letter_code
_entity_poly.pdbx_strand_id
1 'polypeptide(L)'
;MGFRATADSRYKILEMHVDLDLPGFPDKDKDGKETGLAIPYVVTIEKSNSRILSIRRNWKPSDELKQKRQHFIHYPYIPGFGFYAFGLIHLIGGFAKSGTSILRQLVDAGTLSNLPGGFKTKGMRTKGDDTPFSPAEWRDVDIGSGTLKDNIMPLPYKEPSQVLAMLMDKIVDEGRRFASAADLKVSDMSAQSPVGTTLAILERTLKVMSAVQARIHYAMKQEFRLLKEIIADYTPEAYDYEPVDGRPRAKKSDYDNVDVIPVSDPNAATMSQKVVQYQAVLQLATTAPQLYDLPYLHRQMLEVLGIKNAEKLVEIEDDMKPVDPVSENMNLFTNRPVKAFMYQDHAAHITVHMTALQDPITAQILGQSPNAQAMNAAFMAHIAEHFAFQYRKNIEDKLGVPYPAPDEEMPENMEVEVSRLAAAGAQKLLQANQAMVQQAQAQQQAQDPILQMQQQELQLQAQELQRKAQKDQTDAQLKAAQIDTERMRIQSQMDIDGARLGAQIAKDQMEQEFQQGVEAVRNEIEGTRIGSDIARNIAAMQQQREQATQQAVKPKGAEE
;
A
#
# COMPACT_ATOMS: atom_id res chain seq x y z
N MET A 1 0.22 64.80 -0.67
CA MET A 1 0.50 65.86 0.32
C MET A 1 1.64 66.72 -0.20
N GLY A 2 1.34 67.87 -0.77
CA GLY A 2 2.33 68.71 -1.48
C GLY A 2 2.80 69.87 -0.63
N PHE A 3 4.06 69.86 -0.24
CA PHE A 3 4.73 71.01 0.39
C PHE A 3 5.14 72.01 -0.70
N ARG A 4 4.77 73.29 -0.56
CA ARG A 4 5.26 74.39 -1.40
C ARG A 4 6.17 75.28 -0.57
N ALA A 5 7.43 75.39 -0.97
CA ALA A 5 8.48 76.12 -0.26
C ALA A 5 8.21 77.63 -0.09
N THR A 6 7.26 78.19 -0.85
CA THR A 6 6.95 79.62 -0.87
C THR A 6 5.76 80.02 0.00
N ALA A 7 4.93 79.08 0.45
CA ALA A 7 3.68 79.36 1.17
C ALA A 7 3.62 78.75 2.58
N ASP A 8 4.63 77.97 2.97
CA ASP A 8 4.68 77.27 4.24
C ASP A 8 5.68 77.96 5.18
N SER A 9 5.25 78.36 6.38
CA SER A 9 6.08 79.01 7.39
C SER A 9 7.00 78.05 8.15
N ARG A 10 6.94 76.75 7.83
CA ARG A 10 7.77 75.72 8.47
C ARG A 10 9.16 75.65 7.84
N TYR A 11 10.19 75.70 8.68
CA TYR A 11 11.57 75.50 8.28
C TYR A 11 11.82 74.07 7.80
N LYS A 12 12.44 73.92 6.63
CA LYS A 12 12.88 72.62 6.13
C LYS A 12 14.32 72.35 6.56
N ILE A 13 14.48 71.40 7.47
CA ILE A 13 15.78 70.96 7.98
C ILE A 13 16.25 69.73 7.19
N LEU A 14 17.52 69.72 6.80
CA LEU A 14 18.19 68.58 6.18
C LEU A 14 19.21 68.03 7.18
N GLU A 15 19.08 66.75 7.51
CA GLU A 15 20.08 66.01 8.27
C GLU A 15 20.94 65.19 7.30
N MET A 16 22.24 65.50 7.24
CA MET A 16 23.19 64.90 6.31
C MET A 16 24.18 64.03 7.07
N HIS A 17 24.28 62.76 6.70
CA HIS A 17 25.22 61.80 7.29
C HIS A 17 26.44 61.66 6.37
N VAL A 18 27.46 62.49 6.61
CA VAL A 18 28.60 62.70 5.71
C VAL A 18 29.93 62.45 6.43
N ASP A 19 30.92 61.98 5.68
CA ASP A 19 32.28 61.84 6.19
C ASP A 19 33.03 63.15 5.94
N LEU A 20 33.49 63.81 7.00
CA LEU A 20 34.12 65.13 6.94
C LEU A 20 35.44 65.13 7.70
N ASP A 21 36.42 65.86 7.16
CA ASP A 21 37.60 66.30 7.89
C ASP A 21 37.35 67.75 8.33
N LEU A 22 37.21 67.97 9.65
CA LEU A 22 36.84 69.27 10.20
C LEU A 22 38.10 70.02 10.68
N PRO A 23 38.35 71.25 10.18
CA PRO A 23 39.46 72.07 10.66
C PRO A 23 39.25 72.40 12.15
N GLY A 24 40.19 71.95 13.00
CA GLY A 24 40.15 72.08 14.46
C GLY A 24 39.80 70.80 15.23
N PHE A 25 39.26 69.77 14.55
CA PHE A 25 39.08 68.43 15.10
C PHE A 25 39.61 67.34 14.13
N PRO A 26 40.87 67.44 13.69
CA PRO A 26 41.44 66.46 12.77
C PRO A 26 41.55 65.10 13.45
N ASP A 27 41.37 64.04 12.66
CA ASP A 27 41.74 62.70 13.09
C ASP A 27 43.26 62.65 13.35
N LYS A 28 43.66 62.05 14.47
CA LYS A 28 45.07 61.98 14.90
C LYS A 28 45.44 60.53 15.13
N ASP A 29 46.59 60.14 14.59
CA ASP A 29 47.18 58.82 14.85
C ASP A 29 47.68 58.70 16.29
N LYS A 30 48.10 57.50 16.71
CA LYS A 30 48.67 57.21 18.03
C LYS A 30 49.86 58.11 18.39
N ASP A 31 50.56 58.63 17.38
CA ASP A 31 51.69 59.56 17.51
C ASP A 31 51.28 61.05 17.46
N GLY A 32 49.98 61.37 17.48
CA GLY A 32 49.45 62.74 17.51
C GLY A 32 49.51 63.50 16.19
N LYS A 33 49.92 62.84 15.10
CA LYS A 33 49.96 63.40 13.74
C LYS A 33 48.59 63.36 13.09
N GLU A 34 48.23 64.42 12.38
CA GLU A 34 46.98 64.51 11.64
C GLU A 34 46.99 63.51 10.47
N THR A 35 46.00 62.63 10.43
CA THR A 35 45.88 61.58 9.40
C THR A 35 45.16 62.07 8.14
N GLY A 36 44.43 63.20 8.21
CA GLY A 36 43.62 63.73 7.10
C GLY A 36 42.47 62.82 6.70
N LEU A 37 42.07 61.88 7.57
CA LEU A 37 40.99 60.94 7.31
C LEU A 37 39.63 61.60 7.58
N ALA A 38 38.72 61.53 6.61
CA ALA A 38 37.34 61.98 6.80
C ALA A 38 36.59 61.02 7.73
N ILE A 39 36.05 61.54 8.84
CA ILE A 39 35.34 60.76 9.87
C ILE A 39 33.83 61.05 9.85
N PRO A 40 32.97 60.13 10.31
CA PRO A 40 31.54 60.22 10.04
C PRO A 40 30.83 61.22 10.97
N TYR A 41 30.26 62.28 10.39
CA TYR A 41 29.48 63.30 11.11
C TYR A 41 28.01 63.34 10.65
N VAL A 42 27.14 63.76 11.56
CA VAL A 42 25.78 64.18 11.21
C VAL A 42 25.73 65.71 11.24
N VAL A 43 25.46 66.31 10.09
CA VAL A 43 25.37 67.76 9.92
C VAL A 43 23.92 68.13 9.64
N THR A 44 23.37 69.00 10.48
CA THR A 44 22.01 69.51 10.31
C THR A 44 22.08 70.91 9.72
N ILE A 45 21.47 71.10 8.54
CA ILE A 45 21.41 72.38 7.85
C ILE A 45 19.96 72.80 7.62
N GLU A 46 19.70 74.10 7.65
CA GLU A 46 18.44 74.64 7.17
C GLU A 46 18.51 74.81 5.65
N LYS A 47 17.53 74.25 4.91
CA LYS A 47 17.55 74.24 3.44
C LYS A 47 17.49 75.65 2.83
N SER A 48 16.76 76.57 3.44
CA SER A 48 16.42 77.86 2.82
C SER A 48 17.58 78.84 2.80
N ASN A 49 18.40 78.87 3.86
CA ASN A 49 19.52 79.80 4.02
C ASN A 49 20.89 79.08 4.11
N SER A 50 20.91 77.75 3.98
CA SER A 50 22.11 76.92 4.10
C SER A 50 22.89 77.09 5.42
N ARG A 51 22.23 77.59 6.47
CA ARG A 51 22.85 77.77 7.77
C ARG A 51 23.01 76.42 8.47
N ILE A 52 24.22 76.16 8.97
CA ILE A 52 24.52 74.99 9.79
C ILE A 52 23.90 75.23 11.18
N LEU A 53 23.05 74.30 11.61
CA LEU A 53 22.37 74.33 12.90
C LEU A 53 23.14 73.50 13.94
N SER A 54 23.63 72.32 13.55
CA SER A 54 24.40 71.45 14.43
C SER A 54 25.35 70.53 13.64
N ILE A 55 26.48 70.20 14.27
CA ILE A 55 27.41 69.16 13.83
C ILE A 55 27.61 68.22 15.01
N ARG A 56 27.29 66.94 14.83
CA ARG A 56 27.40 65.91 15.88
C ARG A 56 28.19 64.71 15.36
N ARG A 57 28.99 64.11 16.23
CA ARG A 57 29.77 62.90 15.93
C ARG A 57 28.83 61.73 15.66
N ASN A 58 29.11 60.93 14.63
CA ASN A 58 28.32 59.74 14.29
C ASN A 58 29.00 58.42 14.69
N TRP A 59 29.85 58.45 15.72
CA TRP A 59 30.51 57.28 16.31
C TRP A 59 30.46 57.37 17.84
N LYS A 60 30.69 56.25 18.54
CA LYS A 60 30.76 56.26 20.02
C LYS A 60 32.09 56.89 20.45
N PRO A 61 32.11 57.76 21.48
CA PRO A 61 33.36 58.37 21.95
C PRO A 61 34.44 57.36 22.39
N SER A 62 34.02 56.17 22.80
CA SER A 62 34.88 55.05 23.21
C SER A 62 35.36 54.17 22.06
N ASP A 63 34.92 54.41 20.83
CA ASP A 63 35.30 53.61 19.65
C ASP A 63 36.55 54.19 18.98
N GLU A 64 37.68 53.48 19.09
CA GLU A 64 38.96 53.86 18.47
C GLU A 64 38.91 53.82 16.95
N LEU A 65 38.10 52.93 16.36
CA LEU A 65 37.99 52.76 14.90
C LEU A 65 37.03 53.76 14.25
N LYS A 66 36.33 54.58 15.07
CA LYS A 66 35.42 55.65 14.64
C LYS A 66 34.39 55.16 13.61
N GLN A 67 33.87 53.96 13.81
CA GLN A 67 32.93 53.37 12.86
C GLN A 67 31.62 54.15 12.83
N LYS A 68 31.08 54.34 11.62
CA LYS A 68 29.81 55.04 11.41
C LYS A 68 28.66 54.25 12.04
N ARG A 69 27.94 54.88 12.96
CA ARG A 69 26.68 54.35 13.49
C ARG A 69 25.62 54.34 12.40
N GLN A 70 25.03 53.17 12.17
CA GLN A 70 23.92 53.00 11.24
C GLN A 70 22.62 53.41 11.93
N HIS A 71 21.92 54.42 11.39
CA HIS A 71 20.62 54.87 11.90
C HIS A 71 19.45 54.42 11.02
N PHE A 72 19.76 53.96 9.80
CA PHE A 72 18.77 53.59 8.80
C PHE A 72 19.08 52.22 8.25
N ILE A 73 18.07 51.36 8.19
CA ILE A 73 18.14 50.08 7.50
C ILE A 73 17.42 50.21 6.15
N HIS A 74 18.11 49.86 5.08
CA HIS A 74 17.51 49.78 3.76
C HIS A 74 16.85 48.42 3.59
N TYR A 75 15.57 48.43 3.17
CA TYR A 75 14.81 47.25 2.79
C TYR A 75 14.70 47.12 1.26
N PRO A 76 15.70 46.52 0.58
CA PRO A 76 15.69 46.38 -0.86
C PRO A 76 14.88 45.15 -1.31
N TYR A 77 13.90 45.37 -2.19
CA TYR A 77 13.21 44.29 -2.90
C TYR A 77 14.11 43.73 -4.02
N ILE A 78 14.42 44.55 -5.03
CA ILE A 78 15.43 44.27 -6.06
C ILE A 78 16.47 45.41 -6.10
N PRO A 79 17.78 45.12 -6.14
CA PRO A 79 18.80 46.16 -6.27
C PRO A 79 18.58 46.94 -7.57
N GLY A 80 18.47 48.26 -7.43
CA GLY A 80 18.34 49.17 -8.56
C GLY A 80 19.67 49.80 -8.94
N PHE A 81 19.62 50.72 -9.91
CA PHE A 81 20.78 51.54 -10.25
C PHE A 81 20.94 52.64 -9.21
N GLY A 82 21.96 52.53 -8.36
CA GLY A 82 22.28 53.51 -7.31
C GLY A 82 21.69 53.17 -5.94
N PHE A 83 21.32 54.19 -5.16
CA PHE A 83 20.86 54.04 -3.78
C PHE A 83 19.46 53.39 -3.65
N TYR A 84 18.55 53.64 -4.61
CA TYR A 84 17.18 53.16 -4.53
C TYR A 84 17.01 51.75 -5.11
N ALA A 85 16.28 50.91 -4.39
CA ALA A 85 15.85 49.59 -4.86
C ALA A 85 14.57 49.66 -5.71
N PHE A 86 14.41 48.73 -6.65
CA PHE A 86 13.16 48.53 -7.38
C PHE A 86 12.16 47.72 -6.55
N GLY A 87 11.03 48.34 -6.19
CA GLY A 87 9.87 47.63 -5.64
C GLY A 87 9.02 46.91 -6.70
N LEU A 88 8.10 46.06 -6.26
CA LEU A 88 7.20 45.26 -7.12
C LEU A 88 6.39 46.10 -8.13
N ILE A 89 5.94 47.29 -7.70
CA ILE A 89 5.18 48.22 -8.56
C ILE A 89 6.01 48.70 -9.75
N HIS A 90 7.32 48.88 -9.61
CA HIS A 90 8.19 49.28 -10.73
C HIS A 90 8.28 48.19 -11.79
N LEU A 91 8.16 46.91 -11.39
CA LEU A 91 8.28 45.75 -12.27
C LEU A 91 6.95 45.47 -12.98
N ILE A 92 5.82 45.57 -12.26
CA ILE A 92 4.48 45.27 -12.80
C ILE A 92 3.83 46.48 -13.46
N GLY A 93 4.23 47.70 -13.08
CA GLY A 93 3.58 48.94 -13.51
C GLY A 93 3.52 49.12 -15.03
N GLY A 94 4.53 48.63 -15.76
CA GLY A 94 4.54 48.61 -17.23
C GLY A 94 3.40 47.76 -17.81
N PHE A 95 3.20 46.55 -17.31
CA PHE A 95 2.11 45.65 -17.74
C PHE A 95 0.75 46.25 -17.40
N ALA A 96 0.57 46.77 -16.17
CA ALA A 96 -0.69 47.37 -15.73
C ALA A 96 -1.07 48.61 -16.57
N LYS A 97 -0.09 49.49 -16.86
CA LYS A 97 -0.31 50.68 -17.68
C LYS A 97 -0.68 50.31 -19.12
N SER A 98 0.05 49.36 -19.71
CA SER A 98 -0.20 48.90 -21.08
C SER A 98 -1.54 48.18 -21.21
N GLY A 99 -1.86 47.25 -20.29
CA GLY A 99 -3.14 46.55 -20.24
C GLY A 99 -4.31 47.52 -20.09
N THR A 100 -4.21 48.50 -19.18
CA THR A 100 -5.23 49.54 -19.01
C THR A 100 -5.40 50.39 -20.27
N SER A 101 -4.32 50.72 -20.98
CA SER A 101 -4.39 51.49 -22.23
C SER A 101 -5.11 50.72 -23.32
N ILE A 102 -4.81 49.43 -23.50
CA ILE A 102 -5.45 48.60 -24.52
C ILE A 102 -6.92 48.34 -24.16
N LEU A 103 -7.22 48.05 -22.89
CA LEU A 103 -8.58 47.87 -22.41
C LEU A 103 -9.46 49.09 -22.75
N ARG A 104 -8.96 50.31 -22.50
CA ARG A 104 -9.67 51.54 -22.85
C ARG A 104 -9.91 51.63 -24.36
N GLN A 105 -8.91 51.36 -25.19
CA GLN A 105 -9.06 51.38 -26.65
C GLN A 105 -10.11 50.37 -27.15
N LEU A 106 -10.15 49.17 -26.56
CA LEU A 106 -11.13 48.14 -26.92
C LEU A 106 -12.55 48.55 -26.51
N VAL A 107 -12.72 49.10 -25.31
CA VAL A 107 -14.01 49.62 -24.82
C VAL A 107 -14.48 50.79 -25.67
N ASP A 108 -13.59 51.73 -25.99
CA ASP A 108 -13.88 52.90 -26.83
C ASP A 108 -14.25 52.46 -28.26
N ALA A 109 -13.52 51.51 -28.85
CA ALA A 109 -13.87 50.94 -30.15
C ALA A 109 -15.24 50.24 -30.13
N GLY A 110 -15.56 49.52 -29.05
CA GLY A 110 -16.84 48.85 -28.88
C GLY A 110 -18.00 49.83 -28.75
N THR A 111 -17.84 50.89 -27.95
CA THR A 111 -18.88 51.92 -27.81
C THR A 111 -19.10 52.68 -29.11
N LEU A 112 -18.03 53.08 -29.82
CA LEU A 112 -18.13 53.79 -31.10
C LEU A 112 -18.67 52.93 -32.24
N SER A 113 -18.40 51.61 -32.24
CA SER A 113 -18.97 50.68 -33.22
C SER A 113 -20.47 50.44 -32.98
N ASN A 114 -20.90 50.38 -31.70
CA ASN A 114 -22.30 50.16 -31.34
C ASN A 114 -23.16 51.43 -31.46
N LEU A 115 -22.55 52.59 -31.31
CA LEU A 115 -23.19 53.91 -31.42
C LEU A 115 -22.44 54.76 -32.45
N PRO A 116 -22.51 54.43 -33.75
CA PRO A 116 -21.74 55.13 -34.78
C PRO A 116 -22.27 56.55 -34.98
N GLY A 117 -21.42 57.52 -34.71
CA GLY A 117 -21.60 58.90 -35.18
C GLY A 117 -21.32 59.02 -36.69
N GLY A 118 -21.79 60.10 -37.31
CA GLY A 118 -21.64 60.29 -38.75
C GLY A 118 -21.88 61.72 -39.20
N PHE A 119 -21.72 61.95 -40.50
CA PHE A 119 -22.04 63.21 -41.15
C PHE A 119 -23.47 63.15 -41.70
N LYS A 120 -24.29 64.18 -41.40
CA LYS A 120 -25.59 64.42 -42.03
C LYS A 120 -25.48 65.49 -43.11
N THR A 121 -26.08 65.27 -44.29
CA THR A 121 -26.12 66.30 -45.34
C THR A 121 -26.96 67.50 -44.89
N LYS A 122 -26.59 68.72 -45.30
CA LYS A 122 -27.32 69.96 -44.91
C LYS A 122 -28.79 69.97 -45.32
N GLY A 123 -29.14 69.21 -46.36
CA GLY A 123 -30.50 69.10 -46.89
C GLY A 123 -31.41 68.12 -46.13
N MET A 124 -30.86 67.33 -45.19
CA MET A 124 -31.65 66.41 -44.37
C MET A 124 -32.15 67.14 -43.12
N ARG A 125 -33.47 67.37 -43.03
CA ARG A 125 -34.12 68.01 -41.88
C ARG A 125 -35.06 67.04 -41.19
N THR A 126 -34.76 66.74 -39.93
CA THR A 126 -35.58 65.93 -39.02
C THR A 126 -36.55 66.84 -38.27
N LYS A 127 -37.85 66.53 -38.29
CA LYS A 127 -38.85 67.31 -37.55
C LYS A 127 -38.70 67.01 -36.05
N GLY A 128 -38.37 68.02 -35.24
CA GLY A 128 -38.17 67.89 -33.79
C GLY A 128 -36.76 67.43 -33.35
N ASP A 129 -35.70 67.92 -34.00
CA ASP A 129 -34.28 67.52 -33.81
C ASP A 129 -33.81 67.47 -32.33
N ASP A 130 -34.44 68.24 -31.42
CA ASP A 130 -34.03 68.37 -30.02
C ASP A 130 -34.72 67.40 -29.04
N THR A 131 -35.59 66.49 -29.52
CA THR A 131 -36.34 65.57 -28.66
C THR A 131 -35.96 64.11 -28.91
N PRO A 132 -35.65 63.31 -27.85
CA PRO A 132 -35.33 61.89 -28.01
C PRO A 132 -36.47 61.10 -28.66
N PHE A 133 -36.13 60.07 -29.44
CA PHE A 133 -37.10 59.12 -30.00
C PHE A 133 -37.70 58.24 -28.88
N SER A 134 -39.03 58.08 -28.89
CA SER A 134 -39.70 57.08 -28.06
C SER A 134 -39.67 55.70 -28.74
N PRO A 135 -39.70 54.59 -27.97
CA PRO A 135 -39.81 53.26 -28.56
C PRO A 135 -41.02 53.15 -29.51
N ALA A 136 -40.80 52.61 -30.71
CA ALA A 136 -41.80 52.49 -31.80
C ALA A 136 -42.32 53.81 -32.42
N GLU A 137 -41.64 54.94 -32.21
CA GLU A 137 -41.98 56.23 -32.84
C GLU A 137 -41.37 56.34 -34.25
N TRP A 138 -42.19 56.69 -35.24
CA TRP A 138 -41.74 57.06 -36.59
C TRP A 138 -41.72 58.58 -36.71
N ARG A 139 -40.64 59.14 -37.26
CA ARG A 139 -40.53 60.58 -37.53
C ARG A 139 -40.33 60.87 -39.00
N ASP A 140 -40.98 61.93 -39.45
CA ASP A 140 -40.82 62.44 -40.80
C ASP A 140 -39.43 63.06 -40.97
N VAL A 141 -38.75 62.65 -42.04
CA VAL A 141 -37.47 63.22 -42.47
C VAL A 141 -37.66 63.81 -43.85
N ASP A 142 -37.33 65.09 -43.99
CA ASP A 142 -37.35 65.78 -45.28
C ASP A 142 -35.96 65.67 -45.93
N ILE A 143 -35.93 65.10 -47.14
CA ILE A 143 -34.70 64.79 -47.88
C ILE A 143 -34.86 65.31 -49.30
N GLY A 144 -33.96 66.19 -49.71
CA GLY A 144 -34.04 66.88 -51.01
C GLY A 144 -33.96 65.94 -52.23
N SER A 145 -33.21 64.84 -52.16
CA SER A 145 -33.21 63.75 -53.14
C SER A 145 -32.43 62.52 -52.65
N GLY A 146 -32.77 61.33 -53.18
CA GLY A 146 -32.10 60.07 -52.87
C GLY A 146 -32.68 59.32 -51.67
N THR A 147 -31.99 58.28 -51.21
CA THR A 147 -32.42 57.51 -50.04
C THR A 147 -31.90 58.14 -48.74
N LEU A 148 -32.57 57.89 -47.61
CA LEU A 148 -32.11 58.33 -46.29
C LEU A 148 -30.71 57.82 -45.95
N LYS A 149 -30.36 56.63 -46.45
CA LYS A 149 -29.06 56.00 -46.24
C LYS A 149 -27.92 56.77 -46.91
N ASP A 150 -28.17 57.36 -48.07
CA ASP A 150 -27.13 58.11 -48.82
C ASP A 150 -26.88 59.51 -48.22
N ASN A 151 -27.81 60.00 -47.39
CA ASN A 151 -27.73 61.30 -46.72
C ASN A 151 -27.09 61.24 -45.32
N ILE A 152 -26.82 60.04 -44.80
CA ILE A 152 -26.14 59.80 -43.53
C ILE A 152 -24.90 58.94 -43.80
N MET A 153 -23.71 59.53 -43.65
CA MET A 153 -22.45 58.79 -43.74
C MET A 153 -21.93 58.46 -42.34
N PRO A 154 -22.00 57.20 -41.86
CA PRO A 154 -21.36 56.84 -40.59
C PRO A 154 -19.85 56.98 -40.72
N LEU A 155 -19.20 57.43 -39.65
CA LEU A 155 -17.75 57.41 -39.57
C LEU A 155 -17.29 55.93 -39.55
N PRO A 156 -16.16 55.60 -40.23
CA PRO A 156 -15.68 54.23 -40.32
C PRO A 156 -15.01 53.81 -39.00
N TYR A 157 -15.80 53.62 -37.95
CA TYR A 157 -15.36 52.96 -36.73
C TYR A 157 -15.25 51.47 -37.00
N LYS A 158 -14.11 50.89 -36.63
CA LYS A 158 -13.91 49.45 -36.69
C LYS A 158 -14.33 48.85 -35.35
N GLU A 159 -14.85 47.64 -35.40
CA GLU A 159 -15.09 46.81 -34.21
C GLU A 159 -13.80 46.64 -33.37
N PRO A 160 -13.92 46.35 -32.07
CA PRO A 160 -12.77 46.07 -31.21
C PRO A 160 -11.79 45.09 -31.87
N SER A 161 -10.52 45.48 -31.97
CA SER A 161 -9.52 44.66 -32.64
C SER A 161 -9.25 43.38 -31.86
N GLN A 162 -9.49 42.23 -32.49
CA GLN A 162 -9.14 40.92 -31.93
C GLN A 162 -7.64 40.79 -31.61
N VAL A 163 -6.77 41.44 -32.39
CA VAL A 163 -5.32 41.45 -32.14
C VAL A 163 -4.98 42.21 -30.86
N LEU A 164 -5.66 43.34 -30.61
CA LEU A 164 -5.48 44.10 -29.37
C LEU A 164 -6.03 43.34 -28.16
N ALA A 165 -7.17 42.64 -28.29
CA ALA A 165 -7.68 41.77 -27.23
C ALA A 165 -6.69 40.65 -26.89
N MET A 166 -6.16 39.94 -27.91
CA MET A 166 -5.13 38.91 -27.70
C MET A 166 -3.84 39.47 -27.07
N LEU A 167 -3.42 40.68 -27.46
CA LEU A 167 -2.27 41.34 -26.85
C LEU A 167 -2.54 41.74 -25.40
N MET A 168 -3.73 42.24 -25.08
CA MET A 168 -4.15 42.57 -23.72
C MET A 168 -4.11 41.32 -22.84
N ASP A 169 -4.70 40.22 -23.29
CA ASP A 169 -4.71 38.96 -22.55
C ASP A 169 -3.29 38.46 -22.31
N LYS A 170 -2.42 38.51 -23.32
CA LYS A 170 -1.00 38.14 -23.17
C LYS A 170 -0.26 39.03 -22.16
N ILE A 171 -0.52 40.33 -22.15
CA ILE A 171 0.07 41.28 -21.18
C ILE A 171 -0.43 41.01 -19.76
N VAL A 172 -1.72 40.73 -19.61
CA VAL A 172 -2.34 40.41 -18.32
C VAL A 172 -1.82 39.08 -17.79
N ASP A 173 -1.74 38.05 -18.64
CA ASP A 173 -1.23 36.74 -18.27
C ASP A 173 0.25 36.78 -17.89
N GLU A 174 1.08 37.50 -18.65
CA GLU A 174 2.49 37.66 -18.31
C GLU A 174 2.67 38.46 -17.01
N GLY A 175 1.88 39.52 -16.82
CA GLY A 175 1.85 40.28 -15.57
C GLY A 175 1.41 39.42 -14.38
N ARG A 176 0.41 38.56 -14.57
CA ARG A 176 -0.07 37.61 -13.57
C ARG A 176 1.00 36.57 -13.25
N ARG A 177 1.62 35.95 -14.25
CA ARG A 177 2.71 34.97 -14.07
C ARG A 177 3.90 35.57 -13.32
N PHE A 178 4.24 36.81 -13.63
CA PHE A 178 5.30 37.52 -12.92
C PHE A 178 4.93 37.80 -11.46
N ALA A 179 3.70 38.24 -11.19
CA ALA A 179 3.19 38.48 -9.84
C ALA A 179 3.01 37.18 -9.03
N SER A 180 2.55 36.12 -9.69
CA SER A 180 2.23 34.81 -9.10
C SER A 180 3.41 33.86 -9.10
N ALA A 181 4.64 34.33 -9.39
CA ALA A 181 5.84 33.52 -9.17
C ALA A 181 5.96 33.06 -7.69
N ALA A 182 5.32 33.79 -6.77
CA ALA A 182 5.17 33.41 -5.37
C ALA A 182 4.06 32.36 -5.11
N ASP A 183 3.00 32.36 -5.93
CA ASP A 183 1.87 31.42 -5.86
C ASP A 183 2.07 30.27 -6.84
N LEU A 184 3.21 29.60 -6.76
CA LEU A 184 3.39 28.32 -7.43
C LEU A 184 2.32 27.36 -6.94
N LYS A 185 1.33 27.08 -7.79
CA LYS A 185 0.41 25.98 -7.60
C LYS A 185 1.19 24.68 -7.74
N VAL A 186 1.79 24.24 -6.65
CA VAL A 186 2.33 22.88 -6.50
C VAL A 186 1.25 21.84 -6.85
N SER A 187 -0.02 22.21 -6.68
CA SER A 187 -1.20 21.42 -7.07
C SER A 187 -1.38 21.21 -8.59
N ASP A 188 -0.83 22.06 -9.45
CA ASP A 188 -0.96 21.93 -10.92
C ASP A 188 0.17 21.07 -11.51
N MET A 189 1.12 20.61 -10.69
CA MET A 189 2.16 19.68 -11.11
C MET A 189 1.55 18.28 -11.16
N SER A 190 1.49 17.70 -12.36
CA SER A 190 0.98 16.34 -12.55
C SER A 190 1.69 15.39 -11.59
N ALA A 191 0.91 14.60 -10.84
CA ALA A 191 1.40 13.55 -9.94
C ALA A 191 2.26 12.47 -10.65
N GLN A 192 2.30 12.47 -11.99
CA GLN A 192 3.14 11.60 -12.81
C GLN A 192 4.48 12.22 -13.21
N SER A 193 4.74 13.49 -12.88
CA SER A 193 6.03 14.13 -13.19
C SER A 193 7.13 13.55 -12.31
N PRO A 194 8.29 13.13 -12.88
CA PRO A 194 9.41 12.65 -12.09
C PRO A 194 9.79 13.66 -11.01
N VAL A 195 10.02 13.18 -9.79
CA VAL A 195 10.34 14.01 -8.62
C VAL A 195 11.49 14.97 -8.88
N GLY A 196 12.54 14.53 -9.59
CA GLY A 196 13.67 15.38 -9.97
C GLY A 196 13.27 16.58 -10.84
N THR A 197 12.38 16.38 -11.82
CA THR A 197 11.85 17.46 -12.67
C THR A 197 10.98 18.41 -11.85
N THR A 198 10.17 17.87 -10.94
CA THR A 198 9.33 18.65 -10.02
C THR A 198 10.19 19.53 -9.12
N LEU A 199 11.22 18.96 -8.49
CA LEU A 199 12.16 19.68 -7.64
C LEU A 199 12.91 20.76 -8.41
N ALA A 200 13.38 20.46 -9.63
CA ALA A 200 14.10 21.42 -10.46
C ALA A 200 13.22 22.62 -10.88
N ILE A 201 11.93 22.39 -11.19
CA ILE A 201 10.96 23.46 -11.48
C ILE A 201 10.72 24.31 -10.24
N LEU A 202 10.54 23.67 -9.08
CA LEU A 202 10.37 24.37 -7.81
C LEU A 202 11.60 25.23 -7.49
N GLU A 203 12.81 24.68 -7.56
CA GLU A 203 14.06 25.42 -7.31
C GLU A 203 14.25 26.61 -8.25
N ARG A 204 14.02 26.42 -9.55
CA ARG A 204 14.16 27.50 -10.54
C ARG A 204 13.23 28.67 -10.25
N THR A 205 11.99 28.37 -9.85
CA THR A 205 10.97 29.38 -9.62
C THR A 205 11.16 30.06 -8.26
N LEU A 206 11.51 29.28 -7.23
CA LEU A 206 11.78 29.80 -5.88
C LEU A 206 13.05 30.65 -5.83
N LYS A 207 14.03 30.48 -6.73
CA LYS A 207 15.29 31.23 -6.72
C LYS A 207 15.11 32.76 -6.66
N VAL A 208 14.10 33.30 -7.35
CA VAL A 208 13.80 34.75 -7.30
C VAL A 208 13.22 35.14 -5.94
N MET A 209 12.28 34.34 -5.41
CA MET A 209 11.66 34.57 -4.11
C MET A 209 12.63 34.42 -2.95
N SER A 210 13.44 33.35 -2.92
CA SER A 210 14.50 33.13 -1.93
C SER A 210 15.52 34.27 -1.96
N ALA A 211 15.88 34.80 -3.13
CA ALA A 211 16.77 35.96 -3.21
C ALA A 211 16.15 37.23 -2.60
N VAL A 212 14.85 37.47 -2.82
CA VAL A 212 14.13 38.59 -2.18
C VAL A 212 14.03 38.38 -0.67
N GLN A 213 13.63 37.18 -0.23
CA GLN A 213 13.53 36.82 1.18
C GLN A 213 14.89 36.91 1.89
N ALA A 214 15.98 36.47 1.25
CA ALA A 214 17.32 36.59 1.80
C ALA A 214 17.75 38.05 2.01
N ARG A 215 17.37 38.96 1.11
CA ARG A 215 17.63 40.40 1.28
C ARG A 215 16.82 41.00 2.41
N ILE A 216 15.53 40.65 2.51
CA ILE A 216 14.67 41.11 3.60
C ILE A 216 15.18 40.54 4.93
N HIS A 217 15.57 39.28 4.95
CA HIS A 217 16.16 38.61 6.12
C HIS A 217 17.46 39.29 6.56
N TYR A 218 18.34 39.65 5.62
CA TYR A 218 19.54 40.42 5.92
C TYR A 218 19.22 41.81 6.47
N ALA A 219 18.26 42.52 5.87
CA ALA A 219 17.81 43.82 6.37
C ALA A 219 17.23 43.71 7.79
N MET A 220 16.37 42.71 8.05
CA MET A 220 15.84 42.40 9.38
C MET A 220 16.95 42.09 10.40
N LYS A 221 18.00 41.36 9.99
CA LYS A 221 19.16 41.12 10.86
C LYS A 221 19.82 42.42 11.29
N GLN A 222 20.02 43.37 10.37
CA GLN A 222 20.57 44.67 10.70
C GLN A 222 19.62 45.49 11.58
N GLU A 223 18.31 45.40 11.32
CA GLU A 223 17.29 46.08 12.12
C GLU A 223 17.25 45.56 13.56
N PHE A 224 17.24 44.24 13.77
CA PHE A 224 17.22 43.70 15.11
C PHE A 224 18.49 44.00 15.90
N ARG A 225 19.65 44.07 15.22
CA ARG A 225 20.89 44.55 15.83
C ARG A 225 20.80 46.01 16.25
N LEU A 226 20.25 46.87 15.39
CA LEU A 226 20.05 48.28 15.74
C LEU A 226 19.04 48.45 16.88
N LEU A 227 17.93 47.70 16.85
CA LEU A 227 16.93 47.71 17.92
C LEU A 227 17.52 47.24 19.24
N LYS A 228 18.35 46.20 19.25
CA LYS A 228 19.09 45.75 20.43
C LYS A 228 19.92 46.90 21.01
N GLU A 229 20.69 47.60 20.19
CA GLU A 229 21.49 48.75 20.64
C GLU A 229 20.63 49.89 21.21
N ILE A 230 19.52 50.22 20.53
CA ILE A 230 18.59 51.25 21.00
C ILE A 230 17.99 50.84 22.35
N ILE A 231 17.50 49.61 22.49
CA ILE A 231 16.92 49.13 23.74
C ILE A 231 17.97 49.17 24.84
N ALA A 232 19.21 48.74 24.59
CA ALA A 232 20.30 48.82 25.56
C ALA A 232 20.61 50.27 25.98
N ASP A 233 20.64 51.22 25.03
CA ASP A 233 20.92 52.63 25.32
C ASP A 233 19.85 53.29 26.20
N TYR A 234 18.58 52.88 26.07
CA TYR A 234 17.44 53.43 26.84
C TYR A 234 17.04 52.58 28.07
N THR A 235 17.72 51.46 28.33
CA THR A 235 17.43 50.61 29.50
C THR A 235 18.19 51.10 30.74
N PRO A 236 17.55 51.17 31.92
CA PRO A 236 18.23 51.52 33.17
C PRO A 236 19.38 50.55 33.51
N GLU A 237 20.40 51.08 34.18
CA GLU A 237 21.59 50.30 34.60
C GLU A 237 21.28 49.41 35.83
N ALA A 238 20.36 49.85 36.69
CA ALA A 238 19.86 49.09 37.83
C ALA A 238 18.32 49.24 37.97
N TYR A 239 17.70 48.29 38.67
CA TYR A 239 16.31 48.40 39.12
C TYR A 239 16.26 48.95 40.53
N ASP A 240 15.40 49.94 40.78
CA ASP A 240 15.15 50.48 42.12
C ASP A 240 14.15 49.62 42.94
N TYR A 241 13.59 48.56 42.35
CA TYR A 241 12.58 47.72 43.01
C TYR A 241 12.67 46.25 42.59
N GLU A 242 12.32 45.33 43.50
CA GLU A 242 12.08 43.93 43.19
C GLU A 242 10.65 43.75 42.64
N PRO A 243 10.47 43.13 41.46
CA PRO A 243 9.13 42.87 40.92
C PRO A 243 8.35 41.96 41.87
N VAL A 244 7.12 42.37 42.23
CA VAL A 244 6.19 41.55 43.03
C VAL A 244 5.72 40.31 42.25
N ASP A 245 5.78 40.37 40.91
CA ASP A 245 5.40 39.26 40.03
C ASP A 245 6.32 39.24 38.79
N GLY A 246 6.89 38.07 38.47
CA GLY A 246 7.80 37.85 37.33
C GLY A 246 9.31 37.95 37.65
N ARG A 247 10.15 37.60 36.66
CA ARG A 247 11.61 37.75 36.76
C ARG A 247 11.98 39.24 36.63
N PRO A 248 13.10 39.70 37.24
CA PRO A 248 13.67 41.01 36.95
C PRO A 248 13.74 41.23 35.43
N ARG A 249 13.39 42.43 34.97
CA ARG A 249 13.51 42.79 33.55
C ARG A 249 14.99 42.71 33.11
N ALA A 250 15.25 42.79 31.80
CA ALA A 250 16.62 42.83 31.26
C ALA A 250 17.30 44.18 31.56
N LYS A 251 18.49 44.14 32.16
CA LYS A 251 19.34 45.32 32.45
C LYS A 251 20.17 45.70 31.23
N LYS A 252 20.73 46.92 31.23
CA LYS A 252 21.64 47.38 30.17
C LYS A 252 22.81 46.40 29.92
N SER A 253 23.44 45.88 30.98
CA SER A 253 24.55 44.92 30.90
C SER A 253 24.17 43.58 30.28
N ASP A 254 22.89 43.18 30.34
CA ASP A 254 22.45 41.88 29.81
C ASP A 254 22.49 41.88 28.28
N TYR A 255 22.42 43.06 27.65
CA TYR A 255 22.52 43.20 26.21
C TYR A 255 23.96 43.14 25.69
N ASP A 256 24.99 43.29 26.53
CA ASP A 256 26.39 43.27 26.05
C ASP A 256 26.81 41.86 25.59
N ASN A 257 26.30 40.81 26.22
CA ASN A 257 26.67 39.41 25.95
C ASN A 257 25.67 38.65 25.04
N VAL A 258 24.74 39.34 24.40
CA VAL A 258 23.69 38.72 23.56
C VAL A 258 23.83 39.16 22.11
N ASP A 259 24.05 38.25 21.16
CA ASP A 259 23.93 38.55 19.71
C ASP A 259 22.57 38.11 19.18
N VAL A 260 22.01 38.87 18.24
CA VAL A 260 20.73 38.54 17.60
C VAL A 260 21.02 37.81 16.30
N ILE A 261 20.71 36.52 16.30
CA ILE A 261 20.83 35.65 15.13
C ILE A 261 19.40 35.29 14.68
N PRO A 262 18.93 35.83 13.54
CA PRO A 262 17.66 35.38 13.00
C PRO A 262 17.82 33.94 12.48
N VAL A 263 16.87 33.08 12.85
CA VAL A 263 16.89 31.62 12.60
C VAL A 263 16.16 31.24 11.30
N SER A 264 15.59 32.22 10.59
CA SER A 264 14.95 32.00 9.30
C SER A 264 16.00 31.65 8.26
N ASP A 265 16.04 30.41 7.76
CA ASP A 265 16.86 30.05 6.60
C ASP A 265 16.07 30.32 5.31
N PRO A 266 16.43 31.34 4.49
CA PRO A 266 15.75 31.65 3.23
C PRO A 266 15.97 30.59 2.14
N ASN A 267 16.92 29.68 2.36
CA ASN A 267 17.20 28.53 1.52
C ASN A 267 16.64 27.22 2.09
N ALA A 268 15.95 27.25 3.24
CA ALA A 268 15.34 26.06 3.81
C ALA A 268 14.37 25.43 2.81
N ALA A 269 14.44 24.10 2.69
CA ALA A 269 13.51 23.35 1.87
C ALA A 269 12.07 23.73 2.27
N THR A 270 11.35 24.32 1.34
CA THR A 270 9.93 24.68 1.53
C THR A 270 9.15 23.43 1.91
N MET A 271 8.03 23.60 2.63
CA MET A 271 7.13 22.49 2.96
C MET A 271 6.82 21.65 1.71
N SER A 272 6.62 22.30 0.57
CA SER A 272 6.41 21.64 -0.73
C SER A 272 7.59 20.78 -1.19
N GLN A 273 8.82 21.25 -1.05
CA GLN A 273 10.02 20.45 -1.40
C GLN A 273 10.17 19.24 -0.47
N LYS A 274 9.93 19.42 0.83
CA LYS A 274 9.94 18.32 1.79
C LYS A 274 8.87 17.29 1.46
N VAL A 275 7.63 17.71 1.20
CA VAL A 275 6.53 16.81 0.81
C VAL A 275 6.90 15.99 -0.42
N VAL A 276 7.48 16.61 -1.45
CA VAL A 276 7.90 15.92 -2.68
C VAL A 276 9.00 14.89 -2.41
N GLN A 277 9.97 15.21 -1.55
CA GLN A 277 11.01 14.24 -1.12
C GLN A 277 10.40 13.06 -0.39
N TYR A 278 9.52 13.31 0.59
CA TYR A 278 8.85 12.25 1.34
C TYR A 278 7.94 11.39 0.46
N GLN A 279 7.24 11.98 -0.50
CA GLN A 279 6.46 11.25 -1.48
C GLN A 279 7.34 10.32 -2.34
N ALA A 280 8.55 10.76 -2.70
CA ALA A 280 9.51 9.94 -3.43
C ALA A 280 10.00 8.76 -2.60
N VAL A 281 10.33 8.99 -1.32
CA VAL A 281 10.75 7.94 -0.41
C VAL A 281 9.61 6.94 -0.19
N LEU A 282 8.35 7.38 -0.10
CA LEU A 282 7.20 6.49 -0.01
C LEU A 282 6.99 5.64 -1.27
N GLN A 283 7.24 6.19 -2.46
CA GLN A 283 7.24 5.40 -3.70
C GLN A 283 8.36 4.35 -3.71
N LEU A 284 9.56 4.70 -3.23
CA LEU A 284 10.67 3.75 -3.08
C LEU A 284 10.37 2.68 -2.02
N ALA A 285 9.73 3.06 -0.92
CA ALA A 285 9.32 2.13 0.12
C ALA A 285 8.24 1.16 -0.38
N THR A 286 7.44 1.53 -1.37
CA THR A 286 6.46 0.64 -2.00
C THR A 286 7.13 -0.44 -2.86
N THR A 287 8.28 -0.15 -3.48
CA THR A 287 9.00 -1.13 -4.31
C THR A 287 9.84 -2.10 -3.50
N ALA A 288 10.32 -1.67 -2.32
CA ALA A 288 11.06 -2.53 -1.39
C ALA A 288 10.58 -2.33 0.07
N PRO A 289 9.37 -2.80 0.43
CA PRO A 289 8.80 -2.58 1.76
C PRO A 289 9.68 -3.11 2.90
N GLN A 290 10.44 -4.17 2.65
CA GLN A 290 11.33 -4.80 3.63
C GLN A 290 12.56 -3.96 4.02
N LEU A 291 12.89 -2.90 3.26
CA LEU A 291 14.06 -2.06 3.54
C LEU A 291 13.71 -0.82 4.38
N TYR A 292 12.44 -0.43 4.40
CA TYR A 292 12.01 0.84 4.98
C TYR A 292 11.01 0.63 6.12
N ASP A 293 11.16 1.40 7.18
CA ASP A 293 10.15 1.54 8.23
C ASP A 293 9.01 2.43 7.70
N LEU A 294 7.97 1.79 7.19
CA LEU A 294 6.78 2.45 6.66
C LEU A 294 6.05 3.29 7.73
N PRO A 295 5.77 2.78 8.95
CA PRO A 295 5.21 3.58 10.04
C PRO A 295 5.98 4.88 10.31
N TYR A 296 7.31 4.79 10.45
CA TYR A 296 8.15 5.95 10.70
C TYR A 296 8.10 6.96 9.55
N LEU A 297 8.17 6.48 8.31
CA LEU A 297 8.11 7.32 7.12
C LEU A 297 6.77 8.04 6.98
N HIS A 298 5.66 7.36 7.28
CA HIS A 298 4.33 7.97 7.30
C HIS A 298 4.21 9.03 8.40
N ARG A 299 4.73 8.77 9.60
CA ARG A 299 4.75 9.76 10.69
C ARG A 299 5.51 11.02 10.28
N GLN A 300 6.72 10.88 9.73
CA GLN A 300 7.50 12.01 9.27
C GLN A 300 6.79 12.81 8.17
N MET A 301 6.07 12.13 7.25
CA MET A 301 5.25 12.82 6.26
C MET A 301 4.12 13.64 6.90
N LEU A 302 3.44 13.11 7.93
CA LEU A 302 2.39 13.81 8.65
C LEU A 302 2.92 15.06 9.39
N GLU A 303 4.11 14.96 9.98
CA GLU A 303 4.81 16.10 10.61
C GLU A 303 5.16 17.18 9.57
N VAL A 304 5.67 16.75 8.42
CA VAL A 304 5.98 17.65 7.30
C VAL A 304 4.72 18.25 6.66
N LEU A 305 3.56 17.61 6.78
CA LEU A 305 2.28 18.21 6.38
C LEU A 305 1.73 19.18 7.45
N GLY A 306 2.36 19.26 8.62
CA GLY A 306 1.96 20.13 9.73
C GLY A 306 0.81 19.59 10.58
N ILE A 307 0.53 18.28 10.49
CA ILE A 307 -0.48 17.64 11.31
C ILE A 307 0.07 17.46 12.73
N LYS A 308 -0.55 18.15 13.69
CA LYS A 308 -0.18 18.05 15.10
C LYS A 308 -0.50 16.65 15.62
N ASN A 309 0.38 16.10 16.48
CA ASN A 309 0.28 14.76 17.06
C ASN A 309 0.39 13.61 16.03
N ALA A 310 1.31 13.71 15.07
CA ALA A 310 1.62 12.61 14.15
C ALA A 310 1.93 11.29 14.88
N GLU A 311 2.59 11.39 16.04
CA GLU A 311 2.87 10.26 16.96
C GLU A 311 1.62 9.46 17.36
N LYS A 312 0.47 10.12 17.56
CA LYS A 312 -0.79 9.45 17.93
C LYS A 312 -1.49 8.79 16.76
N LEU A 313 -1.17 9.20 15.53
CA LEU A 313 -1.82 8.71 14.32
C LEU A 313 -1.15 7.44 13.80
N VAL A 314 0.17 7.38 13.91
CA VAL A 314 0.97 6.25 13.47
C VAL A 314 1.89 5.90 14.61
N GLU A 315 1.57 4.89 15.40
CA GLU A 315 2.42 4.35 16.47
C GLU A 315 3.64 3.64 15.85
N ILE A 316 4.85 3.90 16.38
CA ILE A 316 6.09 3.21 15.99
C ILE A 316 6.54 2.30 17.15
N GLU A 317 7.40 1.35 16.84
CA GLU A 317 7.91 0.36 17.81
C GLU A 317 8.58 1.01 19.04
N ASP A 318 9.19 2.17 18.90
CA ASP A 318 9.90 2.85 20.00
C ASP A 318 8.97 3.60 20.97
N ASP A 319 7.72 3.87 20.59
CA ASP A 319 6.74 4.51 21.48
C ASP A 319 5.99 3.50 22.35
N MET A 320 6.19 2.21 22.08
CA MET A 320 5.51 1.15 22.78
C MET A 320 5.96 1.07 24.23
N LYS A 321 5.00 0.88 25.13
CA LYS A 321 5.29 0.64 26.54
C LYS A 321 5.19 -0.86 26.84
N PRO A 322 6.00 -1.36 27.79
CA PRO A 322 5.86 -2.71 28.28
C PRO A 322 4.46 -2.92 28.86
N VAL A 323 3.76 -3.92 28.34
CA VAL A 323 2.42 -4.35 28.77
C VAL A 323 2.49 -5.81 29.20
N ASP A 324 1.46 -6.27 29.91
CA ASP A 324 1.39 -7.67 30.36
C ASP A 324 1.04 -8.61 29.19
N PRO A 325 1.42 -9.91 29.26
CA PRO A 325 1.25 -10.85 28.15
C PRO A 325 -0.22 -11.05 27.73
N VAL A 326 -1.18 -10.84 28.63
CA VAL A 326 -2.61 -10.97 28.32
C VAL A 326 -3.11 -9.73 27.59
N SER A 327 -2.67 -8.54 27.98
CA SER A 327 -2.91 -7.31 27.23
C SER A 327 -2.23 -7.32 25.86
N GLU A 328 -1.06 -7.94 25.71
CA GLU A 328 -0.43 -8.18 24.41
C GLU A 328 -1.27 -9.11 23.53
N ASN A 329 -1.80 -10.21 24.09
CA ASN A 329 -2.76 -11.06 23.38
C ASN A 329 -3.99 -10.27 22.91
N MET A 330 -4.53 -9.40 23.76
CA MET A 330 -5.66 -8.53 23.41
C MET A 330 -5.31 -7.55 22.27
N ASN A 331 -4.11 -6.96 22.31
CA ASN A 331 -3.62 -6.08 21.25
C ASN A 331 -3.44 -6.84 19.93
N LEU A 332 -2.87 -8.04 19.98
CA LEU A 332 -2.76 -8.94 18.83
C LEU A 332 -4.13 -9.35 18.28
N PHE A 333 -5.11 -9.63 19.15
CA PHE A 333 -6.48 -9.91 18.75
C PHE A 333 -7.20 -8.72 18.09
N THR A 334 -6.83 -7.50 18.48
CA THR A 334 -7.38 -6.25 17.94
C THR A 334 -6.52 -5.65 16.82
N ASN A 335 -5.50 -6.38 16.36
CA ASN A 335 -4.58 -6.00 15.29
C ASN A 335 -3.80 -4.70 15.59
N ARG A 336 -3.48 -4.48 16.86
CA ARG A 336 -2.56 -3.44 17.32
C ARG A 336 -1.15 -4.03 17.42
N PRO A 337 -0.10 -3.25 17.08
CA PRO A 337 1.28 -3.72 17.21
C PRO A 337 1.60 -4.06 18.68
N VAL A 338 2.62 -4.90 18.88
CA VAL A 338 3.20 -5.32 20.16
C VAL A 338 4.73 -5.41 19.99
N LYS A 339 5.50 -5.23 21.08
CA LYS A 339 6.97 -5.29 21.07
C LYS A 339 7.47 -5.94 22.35
N ALA A 340 8.42 -6.87 22.24
CA ALA A 340 9.06 -7.49 23.39
C ALA A 340 10.19 -6.63 23.97
N PHE A 341 10.29 -6.56 25.30
CA PHE A 341 11.35 -5.82 26.02
C PHE A 341 12.29 -6.78 26.75
N MET A 342 13.60 -6.59 26.59
CA MET A 342 14.65 -7.51 27.07
C MET A 342 14.62 -7.87 28.57
N TYR A 343 14.04 -7.03 29.44
CA TYR A 343 13.96 -7.31 30.87
C TYR A 343 12.76 -8.20 31.27
N GLN A 344 11.79 -8.42 30.37
CA GLN A 344 10.60 -9.22 30.64
C GLN A 344 10.94 -10.71 30.80
N ASP A 345 10.07 -11.46 31.49
CA ASP A 345 10.17 -12.92 31.51
C ASP A 345 9.67 -13.49 30.17
N HIS A 346 10.62 -13.80 29.29
CA HIS A 346 10.35 -14.31 27.96
C HIS A 346 9.79 -15.73 27.95
N ALA A 347 10.20 -16.60 28.89
CA ALA A 347 9.68 -17.97 28.97
C ALA A 347 8.19 -17.97 29.37
N ALA A 348 7.83 -17.10 30.31
CA ALA A 348 6.43 -16.90 30.71
C ALA A 348 5.60 -16.28 29.57
N HIS A 349 6.10 -15.23 28.90
CA HIS A 349 5.42 -14.62 27.75
C HIS A 349 5.17 -15.63 26.62
N ILE A 350 6.20 -16.40 26.20
CA ILE A 350 6.05 -17.42 25.15
C ILE A 350 4.98 -18.44 25.53
N THR A 351 4.95 -18.88 26.79
CA THR A 351 3.94 -19.83 27.26
C THR A 351 2.52 -19.24 27.16
N VAL A 352 2.32 -17.99 27.57
CA VAL A 352 1.01 -17.32 27.48
C VAL A 352 0.57 -17.10 26.03
N HIS A 353 1.48 -16.70 25.14
CA HIS A 353 1.19 -16.53 23.70
C HIS A 353 0.87 -17.87 23.02
N MET A 354 1.63 -18.93 23.31
CA MET A 354 1.43 -20.27 22.76
C MET A 354 0.13 -20.92 23.25
N THR A 355 -0.18 -20.77 24.54
CA THR A 355 -1.43 -21.30 25.12
C THR A 355 -2.65 -20.57 24.58
N ALA A 356 -2.57 -19.25 24.36
CA ALA A 356 -3.64 -18.49 23.72
C ALA A 356 -3.90 -18.97 22.27
N LEU A 357 -2.85 -19.26 21.51
CA LEU A 357 -2.96 -19.75 20.14
C LEU A 357 -3.51 -21.20 20.05
N GLN A 358 -3.21 -22.02 21.05
CA GLN A 358 -3.67 -23.42 21.14
C GLN A 358 -5.07 -23.56 21.76
N ASP A 359 -5.63 -22.50 22.34
CA ASP A 359 -6.98 -22.52 22.91
C ASP A 359 -8.01 -22.81 21.79
N PRO A 360 -8.81 -23.90 21.90
CA PRO A 360 -9.81 -24.26 20.91
C PRO A 360 -10.81 -23.14 20.60
N ILE A 361 -11.14 -22.31 21.60
CA ILE A 361 -12.08 -21.19 21.43
C ILE A 361 -11.42 -20.08 20.61
N THR A 362 -10.17 -19.74 20.92
CA THR A 362 -9.38 -18.76 20.16
C THR A 362 -9.18 -19.22 18.71
N ALA A 363 -8.85 -20.49 18.48
CA ALA A 363 -8.69 -21.04 17.15
C ALA A 363 -10.00 -20.96 16.32
N GLN A 364 -11.15 -21.17 16.97
CA GLN A 364 -12.46 -21.06 16.32
C GLN A 364 -12.83 -19.61 15.97
N ILE A 365 -12.52 -18.65 16.85
CA ILE A 365 -12.76 -17.21 16.63
C ILE A 365 -11.81 -16.66 15.56
N LEU A 366 -10.52 -17.00 15.63
CA LEU A 366 -9.55 -16.59 14.60
C LEU A 366 -9.90 -17.21 13.26
N GLY A 367 -10.30 -18.48 13.20
CA GLY A 367 -10.66 -19.15 11.96
C GLY A 367 -11.85 -18.53 11.21
N GLN A 368 -12.70 -17.76 11.88
CA GLN A 368 -13.80 -17.01 11.27
C GLN A 368 -13.41 -15.58 10.86
N SER A 369 -12.28 -15.06 11.34
CA SER A 369 -11.83 -13.70 11.05
C SER A 369 -11.13 -13.63 9.68
N PRO A 370 -11.48 -12.67 8.80
CA PRO A 370 -10.78 -12.47 7.53
C PRO A 370 -9.27 -12.19 7.68
N ASN A 371 -8.84 -11.68 8.83
CA ASN A 371 -7.45 -11.35 9.13
C ASN A 371 -6.69 -12.46 9.88
N ALA A 372 -7.26 -13.68 9.97
CA ALA A 372 -6.68 -14.81 10.73
C ALA A 372 -5.20 -15.08 10.41
N GLN A 373 -4.83 -14.99 9.13
CA GLN A 373 -3.45 -15.24 8.69
C GLN A 373 -2.49 -14.15 9.17
N ALA A 374 -2.90 -12.88 9.07
CA ALA A 374 -2.09 -11.75 9.53
C ALA A 374 -1.93 -11.77 11.06
N MET A 375 -3.00 -12.10 11.78
CA MET A 375 -2.96 -12.22 13.24
C MET A 375 -2.06 -13.37 13.69
N ASN A 376 -2.18 -14.55 13.09
CA ASN A 376 -1.28 -15.68 13.38
C ASN A 376 0.19 -15.32 13.06
N ALA A 377 0.44 -14.58 11.98
CA ALA A 377 1.79 -14.09 11.67
C ALA A 377 2.30 -13.11 12.73
N ALA A 378 1.47 -12.19 13.22
CA ALA A 378 1.84 -11.26 14.30
C ALA A 378 2.13 -11.99 15.62
N PHE A 379 1.32 -12.98 16.00
CA PHE A 379 1.58 -13.85 17.14
C PHE A 379 2.94 -14.56 17.00
N MET A 380 3.21 -15.15 15.83
CA MET A 380 4.47 -15.87 15.59
C MET A 380 5.67 -14.92 15.55
N ALA A 381 5.53 -13.72 15.00
CA ALA A 381 6.58 -12.70 15.00
C ALA A 381 6.93 -12.26 16.43
N HIS A 382 5.91 -11.97 17.26
CA HIS A 382 6.12 -11.57 18.65
C HIS A 382 6.69 -12.70 19.52
N ILE A 383 6.25 -13.95 19.29
CA ILE A 383 6.87 -15.14 19.91
C ILE A 383 8.34 -15.26 19.48
N ALA A 384 8.66 -14.98 18.21
CA ALA A 384 10.03 -15.02 17.71
C ALA A 384 10.92 -13.94 18.34
N GLU A 385 10.40 -12.73 18.61
CA GLU A 385 11.12 -11.70 19.35
C GLU A 385 11.47 -12.16 20.77
N HIS A 386 10.46 -12.65 21.51
CA HIS A 386 10.70 -13.20 22.84
C HIS A 386 11.66 -14.39 22.81
N PHE A 387 11.58 -15.26 21.80
CA PHE A 387 12.50 -16.37 21.63
C PHE A 387 13.93 -15.89 21.35
N ALA A 388 14.12 -14.84 20.55
CA ALA A 388 15.43 -14.26 20.29
C ALA A 388 16.07 -13.73 21.58
N PHE A 389 15.32 -12.99 22.38
CA PHE A 389 15.81 -12.52 23.68
C PHE A 389 16.02 -13.66 24.69
N GLN A 390 15.15 -14.68 24.70
CA GLN A 390 15.34 -15.87 25.53
C GLN A 390 16.58 -16.66 25.12
N TYR A 391 16.84 -16.79 23.82
CA TYR A 391 18.03 -17.46 23.29
C TYR A 391 19.30 -16.75 23.75
N ARG A 392 19.31 -15.42 23.71
CA ARG A 392 20.39 -14.60 24.26
C ARG A 392 20.58 -14.83 25.77
N LYS A 393 19.50 -14.76 26.56
CA LYS A 393 19.56 -15.02 28.00
C LYS A 393 20.05 -16.44 28.33
N ASN A 394 19.65 -17.44 27.53
CA ASN A 394 20.14 -18.81 27.68
C ASN A 394 21.65 -18.92 27.39
N ILE A 395 22.17 -18.17 26.41
CA ILE A 395 23.61 -18.11 26.15
C ILE A 395 24.35 -17.45 27.33
N GLU A 396 23.83 -16.33 27.84
CA GLU A 396 24.33 -15.65 29.06
C GLU A 396 24.39 -16.62 30.25
N ASP A 397 23.30 -17.34 30.53
CA ASP A 397 23.20 -18.30 31.63
C ASP A 397 24.18 -19.49 31.50
N LYS A 398 24.44 -19.97 30.28
CA LYS A 398 25.39 -21.08 30.04
C LYS A 398 26.85 -20.65 30.05
N LEU A 399 27.11 -19.37 29.80
CA LEU A 399 28.45 -18.77 29.87
C LEU A 399 28.80 -18.32 31.29
N GLY A 400 27.81 -17.91 32.10
CA GLY A 400 28.03 -17.43 33.46
C GLY A 400 28.69 -16.05 33.53
N VAL A 401 28.70 -15.32 32.40
CA VAL A 401 29.27 -13.97 32.26
C VAL A 401 28.20 -13.09 31.61
N PRO A 402 27.94 -11.87 32.12
CA PRO A 402 26.98 -10.96 31.49
C PRO A 402 27.44 -10.62 30.06
N TYR A 403 26.53 -10.74 29.10
CA TYR A 403 26.81 -10.46 27.69
C TYR A 403 26.56 -8.98 27.37
N PRO A 404 27.40 -8.33 26.54
CA PRO A 404 27.29 -6.89 26.25
C PRO A 404 25.95 -6.52 25.61
N ALA A 405 25.38 -5.37 25.95
CA ALA A 405 24.05 -4.95 25.45
C ALA A 405 23.99 -4.94 23.90
N PRO A 406 22.83 -5.21 23.28
CA PRO A 406 22.71 -5.39 21.82
C PRO A 406 23.24 -4.21 20.99
N ASP A 407 23.22 -2.99 21.53
CA ASP A 407 23.51 -1.74 20.82
C ASP A 407 24.71 -0.97 21.41
N GLU A 408 25.54 -1.61 22.25
CA GLU A 408 26.71 -0.96 22.84
C GLU A 408 27.86 -0.93 21.82
N GLU A 409 28.43 0.24 21.56
CA GLU A 409 29.58 0.38 20.66
C GLU A 409 30.81 -0.34 21.25
N MET A 410 31.13 -1.50 20.68
CA MET A 410 32.27 -2.31 21.10
C MET A 410 33.48 -2.05 20.19
N PRO A 411 34.69 -1.89 20.75
CA PRO A 411 35.90 -1.84 19.95
C PRO A 411 36.17 -3.20 19.26
N GLU A 412 36.79 -3.16 18.09
CA GLU A 412 36.94 -4.30 17.17
C GLU A 412 37.60 -5.53 17.81
N ASN A 413 38.50 -5.32 18.78
CA ASN A 413 39.13 -6.40 19.55
C ASN A 413 38.19 -7.07 20.55
N MET A 414 37.25 -6.33 21.14
CA MET A 414 36.26 -6.83 22.09
C MET A 414 35.16 -7.61 21.36
N GLU A 415 34.76 -7.18 20.16
CA GLU A 415 33.80 -7.94 19.32
C GLU A 415 34.31 -9.36 19.02
N VAL A 416 35.58 -9.49 18.62
CA VAL A 416 36.18 -10.80 18.30
C VAL A 416 36.21 -11.73 19.52
N GLU A 417 36.52 -11.18 20.70
CA GLU A 417 36.55 -11.94 21.95
C GLU A 417 35.14 -12.37 22.38
N VAL A 418 34.17 -11.46 22.31
CA VAL A 418 32.75 -11.73 22.57
C VAL A 418 32.20 -12.77 21.60
N SER A 419 32.54 -12.68 20.31
CA SER A 419 32.13 -13.65 19.28
C SER A 419 32.70 -15.05 19.52
N ARG A 420 33.95 -15.17 19.99
CA ARG A 420 34.53 -16.46 20.41
C ARG A 420 33.83 -17.02 21.65
N LEU A 421 33.51 -16.17 22.61
CA LEU A 421 32.79 -16.55 23.83
C LEU A 421 31.36 -17.00 23.50
N ALA A 422 30.67 -16.25 22.64
CA ALA A 422 29.33 -16.55 22.14
C ALA A 422 29.27 -17.90 21.42
N ALA A 423 30.26 -18.22 20.59
CA ALA A 423 30.35 -19.51 19.91
C ALA A 423 30.43 -20.69 20.90
N ALA A 424 31.22 -20.55 21.98
CA ALA A 424 31.31 -21.57 23.02
C ALA A 424 30.00 -21.70 23.82
N GLY A 425 29.31 -20.58 24.11
CA GLY A 425 27.99 -20.56 24.73
C GLY A 425 26.92 -21.22 23.86
N ALA A 426 26.90 -20.90 22.57
CA ALA A 426 25.98 -21.47 21.59
C ALA A 426 26.17 -23.00 21.43
N GLN A 427 27.41 -23.50 21.44
CA GLN A 427 27.66 -24.95 21.43
C GLN A 427 27.13 -25.67 22.67
N LYS A 428 27.32 -25.08 23.87
CA LYS A 428 26.78 -25.64 25.11
C LYS A 428 25.25 -25.62 25.12
N LEU A 429 24.65 -24.53 24.63
CA LEU A 429 23.21 -24.40 24.49
C LEU A 429 22.65 -25.42 23.49
N LEU A 430 23.33 -25.62 22.35
CA LEU A 430 22.95 -26.61 21.36
C LEU A 430 22.95 -28.03 21.94
N GLN A 431 23.99 -28.41 22.68
CA GLN A 431 24.05 -29.71 23.35
C GLN A 431 22.94 -29.88 24.39
N ALA A 432 22.69 -28.84 25.20
CA ALA A 432 21.61 -28.85 26.19
C ALA A 432 20.23 -29.00 25.53
N ASN A 433 19.98 -28.26 24.44
CA ASN A 433 18.72 -28.34 23.70
C ASN A 433 18.56 -29.70 23.00
N GLN A 434 19.62 -30.27 22.43
CA GLN A 434 19.58 -31.63 21.86
C GLN A 434 19.23 -32.67 22.93
N ALA A 435 19.83 -32.59 24.12
CA ALA A 435 19.49 -33.47 25.23
C ALA A 435 18.03 -33.30 25.68
N MET A 436 17.55 -32.06 25.74
CA MET A 436 16.17 -31.75 26.11
C MET A 436 15.16 -32.25 25.07
N VAL A 437 15.46 -32.12 23.78
CA VAL A 437 14.62 -32.65 22.68
C VAL A 437 14.63 -34.17 22.67
N GLN A 438 15.78 -34.81 22.90
CA GLN A 438 15.84 -36.28 23.04
C GLN A 438 15.03 -36.76 24.24
N GLN A 439 15.06 -36.03 25.37
CA GLN A 439 14.26 -36.35 26.54
C GLN A 439 12.76 -36.14 26.30
N ALA A 440 12.38 -35.08 25.59
CA ALA A 440 10.99 -34.81 25.21
C ALA A 440 10.47 -35.83 24.19
N GLN A 441 11.28 -36.22 23.20
CA GLN A 441 10.95 -37.31 22.26
C GLN A 441 10.84 -38.65 22.99
N ALA A 442 11.73 -38.93 23.95
CA ALA A 442 11.63 -40.13 24.78
C ALA A 442 10.37 -40.12 25.67
N GLN A 443 9.94 -38.96 26.17
CA GLN A 443 8.69 -38.82 26.93
C GLN A 443 7.43 -38.90 26.05
N GLN A 444 7.47 -38.35 24.83
CA GLN A 444 6.38 -38.51 23.85
C GLN A 444 6.28 -39.96 23.36
N GLN A 445 7.41 -40.63 23.12
CA GLN A 445 7.44 -42.07 22.82
C GLN A 445 7.01 -42.94 24.02
N ALA A 446 7.18 -42.45 25.26
CA ALA A 446 6.68 -43.13 26.46
C ALA A 446 5.20 -42.86 26.76
N GLN A 447 4.64 -41.75 26.26
CA GLN A 447 3.19 -41.48 26.29
C GLN A 447 2.47 -41.95 25.04
N ASP A 448 3.17 -42.61 24.10
CA ASP A 448 2.60 -43.10 22.86
C ASP A 448 1.70 -44.32 23.15
N PRO A 449 0.36 -44.21 23.03
CA PRO A 449 -0.58 -45.32 23.28
C PRO A 449 -0.41 -46.50 22.30
N ILE A 450 0.52 -46.40 21.34
CA ILE A 450 0.90 -47.44 20.39
C ILE A 450 1.67 -48.57 21.06
N LEU A 451 2.51 -48.34 22.07
CA LEU A 451 3.27 -49.45 22.69
C LEU A 451 2.35 -50.44 23.44
N GLN A 452 1.27 -49.92 24.03
CA GLN A 452 0.26 -50.73 24.72
C GLN A 452 -0.67 -51.45 23.73
N MET A 453 -1.01 -50.79 22.62
CA MET A 453 -1.80 -51.39 21.54
C MET A 453 -1.00 -52.43 20.75
N GLN A 454 0.30 -52.20 20.51
CA GLN A 454 1.19 -53.12 19.81
C GLN A 454 1.49 -54.37 20.64
N GLN A 455 1.56 -54.28 21.98
CA GLN A 455 1.57 -55.47 22.84
C GLN A 455 0.27 -56.27 22.74
N GLN A 456 -0.89 -55.59 22.74
CA GLN A 456 -2.18 -56.27 22.53
C GLN A 456 -2.30 -56.85 21.11
N GLU A 457 -1.76 -56.18 20.09
CA GLU A 457 -1.81 -56.61 18.69
C GLU A 457 -0.88 -57.79 18.43
N LEU A 458 0.32 -57.82 19.01
CA LEU A 458 1.20 -58.99 18.99
C LEU A 458 0.58 -60.17 19.74
N GLN A 459 -0.12 -59.92 20.84
CA GLN A 459 -0.80 -60.97 21.59
C GLN A 459 -2.03 -61.51 20.84
N LEU A 460 -2.76 -60.65 20.14
CA LEU A 460 -3.86 -61.02 19.24
C LEU A 460 -3.34 -61.76 18.01
N GLN A 461 -2.25 -61.32 17.37
CA GLN A 461 -1.63 -62.03 16.25
C GLN A 461 -1.07 -63.39 16.66
N ALA A 462 -0.49 -63.51 17.86
CA ALA A 462 -0.04 -64.80 18.38
C ALA A 462 -1.23 -65.75 18.61
N GLN A 463 -2.33 -65.26 19.18
CA GLN A 463 -3.57 -66.03 19.30
C GLN A 463 -4.20 -66.33 17.93
N GLU A 464 -4.11 -65.43 16.96
CA GLU A 464 -4.62 -65.63 15.62
C GLU A 464 -3.83 -66.70 14.87
N LEU A 465 -2.50 -66.67 14.96
CA LEU A 465 -1.61 -67.66 14.36
C LEU A 465 -1.85 -69.05 14.97
N GLN A 466 -2.02 -69.13 16.29
CA GLN A 466 -2.33 -70.37 16.98
C GLN A 466 -3.71 -70.91 16.58
N ARG A 467 -4.72 -70.05 16.48
CA ARG A 467 -6.06 -70.41 16.03
C ARG A 467 -6.08 -70.81 14.55
N LYS A 468 -5.25 -70.18 13.70
CA LYS A 468 -5.10 -70.51 12.28
C LYS A 468 -4.42 -71.86 12.09
N ALA A 469 -3.36 -72.14 12.86
CA ALA A 469 -2.73 -73.47 12.88
C ALA A 469 -3.70 -74.58 13.37
N GLN A 470 -4.52 -74.29 14.39
CA GLN A 470 -5.54 -75.21 14.88
C GLN A 470 -6.65 -75.43 13.85
N LYS A 471 -7.06 -74.37 13.15
CA LYS A 471 -8.05 -74.43 12.06
C LYS A 471 -7.52 -75.22 10.86
N ASP A 472 -6.27 -75.00 10.46
CA ASP A 472 -5.65 -75.75 9.35
C ASP A 472 -5.50 -77.24 9.70
N GLN A 473 -5.23 -77.57 10.97
CA GLN A 473 -5.20 -78.95 11.45
C GLN A 473 -6.59 -79.60 11.47
N THR A 474 -7.65 -78.86 11.85
CA THR A 474 -9.02 -79.36 11.82
C THR A 474 -9.58 -79.47 10.40
N ASP A 475 -9.26 -78.52 9.51
CA ASP A 475 -9.64 -78.56 8.10
C ASP A 475 -8.93 -79.72 7.36
N ALA A 476 -7.67 -80.02 7.71
CA ALA A 476 -6.98 -81.20 7.20
C ALA A 476 -7.63 -82.52 7.68
N GLN A 477 -8.09 -82.59 8.94
CA GLN A 477 -8.82 -83.75 9.47
C GLN A 477 -10.21 -83.88 8.83
N LEU A 478 -10.93 -82.78 8.61
CA LEU A 478 -12.23 -82.76 7.93
C LEU A 478 -12.11 -83.19 6.47
N LYS A 479 -11.07 -82.76 5.74
CA LYS A 479 -10.81 -83.24 4.38
C LYS A 479 -10.47 -84.73 4.35
N ALA A 480 -9.69 -85.23 5.31
CA ALA A 480 -9.42 -86.66 5.41
C ALA A 480 -10.71 -87.48 5.65
N ALA A 481 -11.57 -87.01 6.55
CA ALA A 481 -12.87 -87.63 6.83
C ALA A 481 -13.83 -87.55 5.62
N GLN A 482 -13.81 -86.46 4.86
CA GLN A 482 -14.59 -86.33 3.63
C GLN A 482 -14.13 -87.34 2.57
N ILE A 483 -12.82 -87.49 2.37
CA ILE A 483 -12.27 -88.47 1.41
C ILE A 483 -12.66 -89.91 1.79
N ASP A 484 -12.65 -90.26 3.09
CA ASP A 484 -13.10 -91.57 3.54
C ASP A 484 -14.61 -91.77 3.36
N THR A 485 -15.41 -90.72 3.59
CA THR A 485 -16.86 -90.76 3.34
C THR A 485 -17.17 -90.92 1.86
N GLU A 486 -16.40 -90.24 1.00
CA GLU A 486 -16.55 -90.30 -0.45
C GLU A 486 -16.08 -91.65 -1.01
N ARG A 487 -15.02 -92.25 -0.44
CA ARG A 487 -14.64 -93.65 -0.69
C ARG A 487 -15.74 -94.64 -0.32
N MET A 488 -16.34 -94.49 0.86
CA MET A 488 -17.47 -95.33 1.28
C MET A 488 -18.67 -95.17 0.34
N ARG A 489 -18.92 -93.95 -0.15
CA ARG A 489 -20.00 -93.66 -1.09
C ARG A 489 -19.75 -94.27 -2.46
N ILE A 490 -18.51 -94.21 -2.97
CA ILE A 490 -18.11 -94.86 -4.23
C ILE A 490 -18.22 -96.38 -4.11
N GLN A 491 -17.80 -96.97 -2.98
CA GLN A 491 -17.93 -98.42 -2.75
C GLN A 491 -19.40 -98.85 -2.71
N SER A 492 -20.25 -98.12 -1.99
CA SER A 492 -21.69 -98.38 -1.96
C SER A 492 -22.34 -98.20 -3.34
N GLN A 493 -21.85 -97.25 -4.15
CA GLN A 493 -22.35 -97.07 -5.52
C GLN A 493 -21.94 -98.23 -6.43
N MET A 494 -20.71 -98.75 -6.29
CA MET A 494 -20.27 -99.95 -7.00
C MET A 494 -21.08 -101.19 -6.61
N ASP A 495 -21.46 -101.34 -5.34
CA ASP A 495 -22.30 -102.45 -4.90
C ASP A 495 -23.74 -102.34 -5.45
N ILE A 496 -24.29 -101.12 -5.53
CA ILE A 496 -25.61 -100.85 -6.13
C ILE A 496 -25.60 -101.09 -7.64
N ASP A 497 -24.55 -100.63 -8.34
CA ASP A 497 -24.41 -100.82 -9.78
C ASP A 497 -24.14 -102.30 -10.12
N GLY A 498 -23.37 -103.02 -9.29
CA GLY A 498 -23.21 -104.48 -9.40
C GLY A 498 -24.51 -105.25 -9.16
N ALA A 499 -25.32 -104.84 -8.19
CA ALA A 499 -26.65 -105.42 -7.95
C ALA A 499 -27.63 -105.13 -9.09
N ARG A 500 -27.59 -103.93 -9.69
CA ARG A 500 -28.38 -103.58 -10.88
C ARG A 500 -27.96 -104.38 -12.11
N LEU A 501 -26.65 -104.55 -12.34
CA LEU A 501 -26.14 -105.37 -13.44
C LEU A 501 -26.58 -106.83 -13.28
N GLY A 502 -26.51 -107.38 -12.06
CA GLY A 502 -27.00 -108.72 -11.75
C GLY A 502 -28.50 -108.88 -12.00
N ALA A 503 -29.32 -107.88 -11.65
CA ALA A 503 -30.75 -107.89 -11.93
C ALA A 503 -31.07 -107.78 -13.44
N GLN A 504 -30.26 -107.04 -14.20
CA GLN A 504 -30.40 -106.93 -15.66
C GLN A 504 -30.02 -108.23 -16.38
N ILE A 505 -28.92 -108.87 -15.97
CA ILE A 505 -28.50 -110.16 -16.52
C ILE A 505 -29.56 -111.25 -16.23
N ALA A 506 -30.15 -111.25 -15.03
CA ALA A 506 -31.24 -112.17 -14.70
C ALA A 506 -32.51 -111.93 -15.54
N LYS A 507 -32.81 -110.66 -15.85
CA LYS A 507 -33.94 -110.30 -16.70
C LYS A 507 -33.72 -110.70 -18.17
N ASP A 508 -32.51 -110.48 -18.70
CA ASP A 508 -32.15 -110.84 -20.06
C ASP A 508 -32.11 -112.37 -20.26
N GLN A 509 -31.66 -113.12 -19.25
CA GLN A 509 -31.75 -114.59 -19.26
C GLN A 509 -33.20 -115.09 -19.27
N MET A 510 -34.08 -114.48 -18.47
CA MET A 510 -35.51 -114.81 -18.47
C MET A 510 -36.19 -114.50 -19.81
N GLU A 511 -35.82 -113.39 -20.47
CA GLU A 511 -36.36 -113.04 -21.79
C GLU A 511 -35.88 -114.00 -22.88
N GLN A 512 -34.63 -114.48 -22.81
CA GLN A 512 -34.11 -115.50 -23.73
C GLN A 512 -34.80 -116.86 -23.54
N GLU A 513 -35.01 -117.31 -22.30
CA GLU A 513 -35.76 -118.54 -22.04
C GLU A 513 -37.23 -118.45 -22.49
N PHE A 514 -37.85 -117.28 -22.32
CA PHE A 514 -39.22 -117.04 -22.80
C PHE A 514 -39.30 -117.06 -24.34
N GLN A 515 -38.35 -116.43 -25.04
CA GLN A 515 -38.30 -116.44 -26.51
C GLN A 515 -38.10 -117.87 -27.07
N GLN A 516 -37.22 -118.67 -26.46
CA GLN A 516 -37.03 -120.07 -26.86
C GLN A 516 -38.30 -120.91 -26.62
N GLY A 517 -39.04 -120.66 -25.54
CA GLY A 517 -40.33 -121.31 -25.28
C GLY A 517 -41.40 -120.94 -26.31
N VAL A 518 -41.44 -119.68 -26.76
CA VAL A 518 -42.41 -119.20 -27.76
C VAL A 518 -42.10 -119.76 -29.16
N GLU A 519 -40.83 -119.91 -29.54
CA GLU A 519 -40.46 -120.55 -30.82
C GLU A 519 -40.76 -122.05 -30.83
N ALA A 520 -40.57 -122.75 -29.71
CA ALA A 520 -40.93 -124.17 -29.58
C ALA A 520 -42.44 -124.40 -29.79
N VAL A 521 -43.29 -123.57 -29.19
CA VAL A 521 -44.75 -123.64 -29.36
C VAL A 521 -45.17 -123.29 -30.80
N ARG A 522 -44.49 -122.33 -31.43
CA ARG A 522 -44.79 -121.93 -32.82
C ARG A 522 -44.51 -123.06 -33.82
N ASN A 523 -43.41 -123.80 -33.63
CA ASN A 523 -43.06 -124.96 -34.45
C ASN A 523 -44.05 -126.13 -34.26
N GLU A 524 -44.59 -126.31 -33.06
CA GLU A 524 -45.60 -127.35 -32.78
C GLU A 524 -46.96 -127.05 -33.45
N ILE A 525 -47.33 -125.76 -33.53
CA ILE A 525 -48.54 -125.29 -34.21
C ILE A 525 -48.43 -125.41 -35.74
N GLU A 526 -47.25 -125.16 -36.33
CA GLU A 526 -47.04 -125.38 -37.77
C GLU A 526 -47.01 -126.87 -38.13
N GLY A 527 -46.45 -127.73 -37.28
CA GLY A 527 -46.47 -129.19 -37.46
C GLY A 527 -47.88 -129.79 -37.44
N THR A 528 -48.76 -129.32 -36.54
CA THR A 528 -50.16 -129.75 -36.47
C THR A 528 -50.99 -129.24 -37.65
N ARG A 529 -50.71 -128.03 -38.15
CA ARG A 529 -51.37 -127.48 -39.34
C ARG A 529 -51.04 -128.27 -40.60
N ILE A 530 -49.76 -128.61 -40.82
CA ILE A 530 -49.34 -129.44 -41.97
C ILE A 530 -49.96 -130.84 -41.90
N GLY A 531 -50.05 -131.45 -40.71
CA GLY A 531 -50.75 -132.73 -40.51
C GLY A 531 -52.24 -132.67 -40.88
N SER A 532 -52.91 -131.56 -40.59
CA SER A 532 -54.34 -131.37 -40.91
C SER A 532 -54.61 -131.18 -42.41
N ASP A 533 -53.68 -130.55 -43.15
CA ASP A 533 -53.82 -130.35 -44.60
C ASP A 533 -53.51 -131.62 -45.41
N ILE A 534 -52.60 -132.48 -44.92
CA ILE A 534 -52.35 -133.81 -45.50
C ILE A 534 -53.58 -134.71 -45.34
N ALA A 535 -54.22 -134.69 -44.15
CA ALA A 535 -55.42 -135.49 -43.89
C ALA A 535 -56.61 -135.10 -44.79
N ARG A 536 -56.80 -133.79 -45.05
CA ARG A 536 -57.85 -133.31 -45.98
C ARG A 536 -57.61 -133.74 -47.42
N ASN A 537 -56.37 -133.71 -47.89
CA ASN A 537 -56.05 -134.12 -49.27
C ASN A 537 -56.20 -135.63 -49.49
N ILE A 538 -55.92 -136.45 -48.48
CA ILE A 538 -56.14 -137.91 -48.55
C ILE A 538 -57.64 -138.24 -48.57
N ALA A 539 -58.45 -137.55 -47.76
CA ALA A 539 -59.91 -137.73 -47.76
C ALA A 539 -60.58 -137.30 -49.08
N ALA A 540 -60.09 -136.22 -49.71
CA ALA A 540 -60.60 -135.76 -51.01
C ALA A 540 -60.28 -136.74 -52.16
N MET A 541 -59.11 -137.40 -52.12
CA MET A 541 -58.73 -138.41 -53.12
C MET A 541 -59.51 -139.73 -52.97
N GLN A 542 -59.95 -140.11 -51.77
CA GLN A 542 -60.80 -141.29 -51.56
C GLN A 542 -62.22 -141.09 -52.10
N GLN A 543 -62.82 -139.91 -51.93
CA GLN A 543 -64.16 -139.63 -52.46
C GLN A 543 -64.22 -139.57 -54.00
N GLN A 544 -63.15 -139.13 -54.67
CA GLN A 544 -63.07 -139.20 -56.14
C GLN A 544 -62.91 -140.64 -56.66
N ARG A 545 -62.31 -141.54 -55.88
CA ARG A 545 -62.17 -142.97 -56.25
C ARG A 545 -63.48 -143.75 -56.09
N GLU A 546 -64.30 -143.40 -55.10
CA GLU A 546 -65.61 -144.05 -54.89
C GLU A 546 -66.66 -143.64 -55.93
N GLN A 547 -66.63 -142.38 -56.42
CA GLN A 547 -67.54 -141.92 -57.48
C GLN A 547 -67.20 -142.48 -58.88
N ALA A 548 -65.94 -142.87 -59.13
CA ALA A 548 -65.54 -143.50 -60.39
C ALA A 548 -65.97 -144.99 -60.49
N THR A 549 -66.32 -145.63 -59.36
CA THR A 549 -66.58 -147.09 -59.32
C THR A 549 -68.08 -147.44 -59.41
N GLN A 550 -68.99 -146.45 -59.35
CA GLN A 550 -70.44 -146.68 -59.46
C GLN A 550 -71.05 -146.41 -60.86
N GLN A 551 -70.27 -145.94 -61.84
CA GLN A 551 -70.75 -145.72 -63.21
C GLN A 551 -70.44 -146.86 -64.21
N ALA A 552 -69.94 -148.00 -63.75
CA ALA A 552 -69.47 -149.07 -64.63
C ALA A 552 -70.11 -150.46 -64.39
N VAL A 553 -71.41 -150.57 -64.07
CA VAL A 553 -72.18 -151.82 -64.29
C VAL A 553 -73.66 -151.50 -64.60
N LYS A 554 -74.04 -151.60 -65.88
CA LYS A 554 -75.42 -151.85 -66.36
C LYS A 554 -75.47 -153.30 -66.87
N PRO A 555 -76.56 -154.06 -66.63
CA PRO A 555 -77.50 -154.40 -67.72
C PRO A 555 -78.98 -154.47 -67.23
N LYS A 556 -80.00 -154.00 -67.96
CA LYS A 556 -80.73 -154.54 -69.15
C LYS A 556 -81.71 -155.72 -68.87
N GLY A 557 -83.00 -155.47 -69.12
CA GLY A 557 -84.14 -156.42 -69.25
C GLY A 557 -85.22 -156.22 -68.16
N ALA A 558 -86.55 -156.21 -68.40
CA ALA A 558 -87.45 -156.41 -69.55
C ALA A 558 -88.85 -155.81 -69.18
N GLU A 559 -89.48 -155.03 -70.07
CA GLU A 559 -90.75 -155.29 -70.81
C GLU A 559 -92.08 -155.19 -70.01
N GLU A 560 -92.79 -154.05 -70.17
CA GLU A 560 -94.17 -153.89 -70.70
C GLU A 560 -94.45 -152.40 -71.01
#